data_AF-G1CAM8-F1
#
_entry.id   AF-G1CAM8-F1
#
_cell.length_a   1.000
_cell.length_b   1.000
_cell.length_c   1.000
_cell.angle_alpha   90.00
_cell.angle_beta   90.00
_cell.angle_gamma   90.00
#
_symmetry.space_group_name_H-M   'P 1'
#
loop_
_entity.id
_entity.type
_entity.pdbx_description
1 polymer ?
#
loop_
_entity_poly.entity_id
_entity_poly.type
_entity_poly.pdbx_seq_one_letter_code
_entity_poly.pdbx_strand_id
1 'polypeptide(L)'
;MNVIPCSIKTLKGLYDISGVEVGQHFYWQIGGLQIHAQVLITSWVVIAILLGSVIIAVRNPQTIPTDGQNFFEYVLEFIRDLSKTQIGEEYGPWVPFIG
;
A
#
# COMPACT_ATOMS: atom_id res chain seq x y z
N MET A 1 10.43 -1.21 -49.75
CA MET A 1 9.36 -1.28 -48.73
C MET A 1 9.96 -1.86 -47.45
N ASN A 2 10.32 -1.01 -46.48
CA ASN A 2 10.97 -1.40 -45.21
C ASN A 2 9.93 -1.76 -44.13
N VAL A 3 9.14 -2.81 -44.37
CA VAL A 3 8.14 -3.32 -43.39
C VAL A 3 8.74 -4.24 -42.32
N ILE A 4 9.99 -4.69 -42.51
CA ILE A 4 10.70 -5.65 -41.65
C ILE A 4 11.12 -5.09 -40.26
N PRO A 5 11.57 -3.83 -40.09
CA PRO A 5 12.10 -3.35 -38.81
C PRO A 5 11.03 -3.20 -37.71
N CYS A 6 9.80 -2.85 -38.10
CA CYS A 6 8.69 -2.67 -37.18
C CYS A 6 8.20 -4.02 -36.63
N SER A 7 8.07 -5.02 -37.51
CA SER A 7 7.65 -6.38 -37.13
C SER A 7 8.63 -7.04 -36.15
N ILE A 8 9.94 -6.86 -36.33
CA ILE A 8 10.96 -7.38 -35.41
C ILE A 8 10.88 -6.71 -34.03
N LYS A 9 10.64 -5.39 -33.98
CA LYS A 9 10.47 -4.68 -32.70
C LYS A 9 9.23 -5.17 -31.94
N THR A 10 8.13 -5.38 -32.66
CA THR A 10 6.88 -5.92 -32.07
C THR A 10 7.07 -7.35 -31.58
N LEU A 11 7.72 -8.22 -32.36
CA LEU A 11 8.01 -9.60 -31.98
C LEU A 11 8.96 -9.69 -30.78
N LYS A 12 9.96 -8.81 -30.70
CA LYS A 12 10.85 -8.71 -29.53
C LYS A 12 10.09 -8.27 -28.27
N GLY A 13 9.21 -7.26 -28.38
CA GLY A 13 8.37 -6.85 -27.26
C GLY A 13 7.44 -7.97 -26.77
N LEU A 14 6.86 -8.75 -27.69
CA LEU A 14 6.04 -9.92 -27.35
C LEU A 14 6.86 -11.04 -26.69
N TYR A 15 8.11 -11.27 -27.14
CA TYR A 15 9.02 -12.24 -26.55
C TYR A 15 9.40 -11.86 -25.11
N ASP A 16 9.74 -10.60 -24.88
CA ASP A 16 10.08 -10.07 -23.54
C ASP A 16 8.88 -10.15 -22.57
N ILE A 17 7.64 -10.03 -23.07
CA ILE A 17 6.41 -10.25 -22.29
C ILE A 17 6.15 -11.75 -22.04
N SER A 18 6.50 -12.61 -23.01
CA SER A 18 6.33 -14.07 -22.89
C SER A 18 7.32 -14.73 -21.92
N GLY A 19 8.42 -14.05 -21.62
CA GLY A 19 9.42 -14.44 -20.61
C GLY A 19 9.03 -14.04 -19.18
N VAL A 20 7.74 -13.87 -18.87
CA VAL A 20 7.26 -13.74 -17.49
C VAL A 20 7.49 -15.07 -16.78
N GLU A 21 8.65 -15.18 -16.17
CA GLU A 21 8.99 -16.28 -15.27
C GLU A 21 8.32 -16.05 -13.92
N VAL A 22 7.59 -17.07 -13.45
CA VAL A 22 7.01 -17.06 -12.11
C VAL A 22 8.15 -17.20 -11.09
N GLY A 23 8.33 -16.19 -10.24
CA GLY A 23 9.39 -16.16 -9.22
C GLY A 23 10.49 -15.11 -9.43
N GLN A 24 10.40 -14.31 -10.50
CA GLN A 24 11.28 -13.14 -10.66
C GLN A 24 10.88 -12.01 -9.70
N HIS A 25 11.86 -11.47 -9.00
CA HIS A 25 11.68 -10.34 -8.09
C HIS A 25 12.26 -9.08 -8.74
N PHE A 26 11.50 -7.98 -8.67
CA PHE A 26 11.99 -6.70 -9.17
C PHE A 26 12.97 -6.08 -8.17
N TYR A 27 14.24 -5.95 -8.58
CA TYR A 27 15.31 -5.37 -7.78
C TYR A 27 15.78 -4.02 -8.32
N TRP A 28 16.08 -3.10 -7.40
CA TRP A 28 16.89 -1.92 -7.68
C TRP A 28 18.32 -2.14 -7.23
N GLN A 29 19.28 -1.66 -8.02
CA GLN A 29 20.69 -1.61 -7.64
C GLN A 29 21.01 -0.20 -7.14
N ILE A 30 21.24 -0.04 -5.85
CA ILE A 30 21.53 1.26 -5.22
C ILE A 30 22.79 1.10 -4.38
N GLY A 31 23.85 1.85 -4.71
CA GLY A 31 25.10 1.82 -3.94
C GLY A 31 25.79 0.44 -3.88
N GLY A 32 25.54 -0.43 -4.87
CA GLY A 32 26.05 -1.81 -4.89
C GLY A 32 25.19 -2.82 -4.11
N LEU A 33 24.05 -2.40 -3.56
CA LEU A 33 23.09 -3.27 -2.87
C LEU A 33 21.89 -3.57 -3.77
N GLN A 34 21.35 -4.79 -3.65
CA GLN A 34 20.11 -5.19 -4.31
C GLN A 34 18.93 -4.96 -3.36
N ILE A 35 18.01 -4.09 -3.74
CA ILE A 35 16.83 -3.75 -2.94
C ILE A 35 15.60 -4.30 -3.63
N HIS A 36 14.73 -4.99 -2.89
CA HIS A 36 13.45 -5.52 -3.38
C HIS A 36 12.46 -4.39 -3.68
N ALA A 37 12.57 -3.81 -4.86
CA ALA A 37 11.81 -2.66 -5.30
C ALA A 37 10.30 -2.91 -5.32
N GLN A 38 9.88 -4.13 -5.70
CA GLN A 38 8.46 -4.50 -5.70
C GLN A 38 7.82 -4.30 -4.32
N VAL A 39 8.49 -4.72 -3.24
CA VAL A 39 7.98 -4.59 -1.87
C VAL A 39 7.85 -3.11 -1.49
N LEU A 40 8.85 -2.30 -1.82
CA LEU A 40 8.80 -0.86 -1.52
C LEU A 40 7.65 -0.16 -2.26
N ILE A 41 7.48 -0.45 -3.56
CA ILE A 41 6.42 0.15 -4.37
C ILE A 41 5.05 -0.26 -3.83
N THR A 42 4.81 -1.55 -3.57
CA THR A 42 3.52 -2.01 -3.06
C THR A 42 3.24 -1.42 -1.67
N SER A 43 4.24 -1.37 -0.79
CA SER A 43 4.13 -0.72 0.51
C SER A 43 3.80 0.78 0.38
N TRP A 44 4.48 1.53 -0.49
CA TRP A 44 4.20 2.95 -0.69
C TRP A 44 2.79 3.20 -1.20
N VAL A 45 2.29 2.38 -2.12
CA VAL A 45 0.91 2.48 -2.61
C VAL A 45 -0.09 2.25 -1.49
N VAL A 46 0.09 1.20 -0.69
CA VAL A 46 -0.78 0.92 0.46
C VAL A 46 -0.74 2.04 1.48
N ILE A 47 0.46 2.53 1.85
CA ILE A 47 0.64 3.64 2.78
C ILE A 47 -0.05 4.91 2.25
N ALA A 48 0.09 5.23 0.97
CA ALA A 48 -0.53 6.40 0.36
C ALA A 48 -2.06 6.33 0.39
N ILE A 49 -2.64 5.15 0.11
CA ILE A 49 -4.09 4.94 0.18
C ILE A 49 -4.59 5.07 1.63
N LEU A 50 -3.92 4.43 2.58
CA LEU A 50 -4.29 4.48 4.00
C LEU A 50 -4.21 5.91 4.54
N LEU A 51 -3.06 6.59 4.40
CA LEU A 51 -2.90 7.96 4.87
C LEU A 51 -3.81 8.94 4.13
N GLY A 52 -3.94 8.80 2.81
CA GLY A 52 -4.81 9.65 2.00
C GLY A 52 -6.28 9.53 2.42
N SER A 53 -6.77 8.31 2.66
CA SER A 53 -8.15 8.07 3.08
C SER A 53 -8.44 8.65 4.48
N VAL A 54 -7.54 8.44 5.45
CA VAL A 54 -7.65 9.01 6.80
C VAL A 54 -7.66 10.54 6.73
N ILE A 55 -6.68 11.15 6.05
CA ILE A 55 -6.58 12.62 5.93
C ILE A 55 -7.84 13.23 5.34
N ILE A 56 -8.44 12.59 4.33
CA ILE A 56 -9.70 13.06 3.74
C ILE A 56 -10.85 12.94 4.75
N ALA A 57 -10.97 11.81 5.44
CA ALA A 57 -12.07 11.56 6.38
C ALA A 57 -12.01 12.44 7.64
N VAL A 58 -10.81 12.72 8.18
CA VAL A 58 -10.65 13.52 9.41
C VAL A 58 -10.37 15.00 9.14
N ARG A 59 -10.53 15.49 7.91
CA ARG A 59 -10.24 16.89 7.56
C ARG A 59 -11.18 17.89 8.24
N ASN A 60 -12.44 17.51 8.46
CA ASN A 60 -13.46 18.35 9.07
C ASN A 60 -14.46 17.51 9.90
N PRO A 61 -14.01 16.94 11.04
CA PRO A 61 -14.84 16.04 11.83
C PRO A 61 -16.04 16.78 12.40
N GLN A 62 -17.20 16.15 12.34
CA GLN A 62 -18.45 16.65 12.91
C GLN A 62 -18.75 15.92 14.21
N THR A 63 -19.42 16.58 15.16
CA THR A 63 -19.82 15.93 16.42
C THR A 63 -20.77 14.76 16.20
N ILE A 64 -21.66 14.86 15.21
CA ILE A 64 -22.44 13.73 14.72
C ILE A 64 -21.70 13.20 13.50
N PRO A 65 -21.12 11.99 13.55
CA PRO A 65 -20.26 11.50 12.48
C PRO A 65 -21.06 11.29 11.19
N THR A 66 -20.47 11.72 10.08
CA THR A 66 -21.05 11.58 8.73
C THR A 66 -20.13 10.78 7.81
N ASP A 67 -20.71 10.00 6.91
CA ASP A 67 -20.01 9.28 5.83
C ASP A 67 -18.76 8.51 6.29
N GLY A 68 -17.58 8.88 5.77
CA GLY A 68 -16.31 8.23 6.07
C GLY A 68 -15.85 8.37 7.53
N GLN A 69 -16.27 9.43 8.23
CA GLN A 69 -15.97 9.60 9.65
C GLN A 69 -16.54 8.43 10.47
N ASN A 70 -17.75 7.97 10.14
CA ASN A 70 -18.39 6.83 10.80
C ASN A 70 -17.52 5.56 10.71
N PHE A 71 -17.01 5.25 9.51
CA PHE A 71 -16.16 4.08 9.30
C PHE A 71 -14.84 4.17 10.09
N PHE A 72 -14.14 5.31 10.02
CA PHE A 72 -12.85 5.45 10.70
C PHE A 72 -12.98 5.52 12.22
N GLU A 73 -14.04 6.15 12.74
CA GLU A 73 -14.32 6.14 14.18
C GLU A 73 -14.68 4.74 14.67
N TYR A 74 -15.48 3.98 13.92
CA TYR A 74 -15.77 2.59 14.24
C TYR A 74 -14.51 1.72 14.31
N VAL A 75 -13.60 1.86 13.33
CA VAL A 75 -12.31 1.14 13.33
C VAL A 75 -11.46 1.55 14.53
N LEU A 76 -11.40 2.84 14.86
CA LEU A 76 -10.66 3.34 16.02
C LEU A 76 -11.23 2.80 17.34
N GLU A 77 -12.55 2.80 17.50
CA GLU A 77 -13.23 2.21 18.66
C GLU A 77 -12.93 0.71 18.79
N PHE A 78 -12.99 -0.03 17.68
CA PHE A 78 -12.63 -1.45 17.67
C PHE A 78 -11.18 -1.69 18.13
N ILE A 79 -10.21 -0.93 17.61
CA ILE A 79 -8.80 -1.04 18.01
C ILE A 79 -8.63 -0.67 19.49
N ARG A 80 -9.34 0.36 19.95
CA ARG A 80 -9.29 0.82 21.35
C ARG A 80 -9.82 -0.25 22.29
N ASP A 81 -10.95 -0.85 21.97
CA ASP A 81 -11.58 -1.90 22.77
C ASP A 81 -10.74 -3.17 22.80
N LEU A 82 -10.17 -3.55 21.65
CA LEU A 82 -9.22 -4.65 21.56
C LEU A 82 -7.99 -4.38 22.45
N SER A 83 -7.39 -3.20 22.31
CA SER A 83 -6.21 -2.81 23.09
C SER A 83 -6.52 -2.79 24.59
N LYS A 84 -7.65 -2.21 25.00
CA LYS A 84 -8.08 -2.18 26.40
C LYS A 84 -8.31 -3.57 26.96
N THR A 85 -8.95 -4.45 26.18
CA THR A 85 -9.24 -5.82 26.61
C THR A 85 -7.98 -6.65 26.78
N GLN A 86 -7.00 -6.50 25.88
CA GLN A 86 -5.79 -7.33 25.87
C GLN A 86 -4.67 -6.77 26.76
N ILE A 87 -4.54 -5.45 26.87
CA ILE A 87 -3.45 -4.78 27.59
C ILE A 87 -3.87 -4.33 29.00
N GLY A 88 -5.16 -4.01 29.19
CA GLY A 88 -5.66 -3.44 30.45
C GLY A 88 -5.54 -1.92 30.47
N GLU A 89 -5.54 -1.31 31.67
CA GLU A 89 -5.67 0.15 31.85
C GLU A 89 -4.57 0.98 31.19
N GLU A 90 -3.39 0.40 30.96
CA GLU A 90 -2.25 1.07 30.31
C GLU A 90 -2.29 0.99 28.76
N TYR A 91 -3.44 0.65 28.16
CA TYR A 91 -3.57 0.46 26.70
C TYR A 91 -3.33 1.71 25.85
N GLY A 92 -3.51 2.92 26.41
CA GLY A 92 -3.55 4.18 25.66
C GLY A 92 -2.36 4.40 24.70
N PRO A 93 -1.10 4.29 25.17
CA PRO A 93 0.09 4.44 24.32
C PRO A 93 0.22 3.39 23.20
N TRP A 94 -0.46 2.25 23.31
CA TRP A 94 -0.33 1.13 22.37
C TRP A 94 -1.34 1.19 21.22
N VAL A 95 -2.40 2.01 21.34
CA VAL A 95 -3.43 2.15 20.31
C VAL A 95 -2.85 2.42 18.91
N PRO A 96 -1.87 3.34 18.71
CA PRO A 96 -1.30 3.61 17.40
C PRO A 96 -0.36 2.53 16.88
N PHE A 97 0.04 1.56 17.71
CA PHE A 97 0.87 0.42 17.29
C PHE A 97 0.01 -0.75 16.83
N ILE A 98 -1.18 -0.91 17.41
CA ILE A 98 -2.15 -1.96 17.06
C ILE A 98 -2.93 -1.59 15.79
N GLY A 99 -3.30 -0.31 15.65
CA GLY A 99 -3.97 0.24 14.46
C GLY A 99 -3.01 0.63 13.36
#